data_AF-A0A6P6BLM2-F1
#
_entry.id   AF-A0A6P6BLM2-F1
#
_cell.length_a   1.000
_cell.length_b   1.000
_cell.length_c   1.000
_cell.angle_alpha   90.00
_cell.angle_beta   90.00
_cell.angle_gamma   90.00
#
_symmetry.space_group_name_H-M   'P 1'
#
loop_
_entity.id
_entity.type
_entity.pdbx_description
1 polymer ?
#
loop_
_entity_poly.entity_id
_entity_poly.type
_entity_poly.pdbx_seq_one_letter_code
_entity_poly.pdbx_strand_id
1 'polypeptide(L)'
;MAKTLGAYTALLSIQDLLLEELSESETLTRLACVQILESHSSELQELERKLEDALGHQETAQLQRALDSQQRWAGSRPGLLNEPEDADSERQVSTVLPRALSKSHRLLEHHQQSLREERESSAVLEDLLENMEMDTFATLYGQELRLASYLSRLTMVPAGVLHRLLSVALPAASQPELLAMLDAVGQKHADHAEQSDSRGEQADPGRRRKHQGWWQALESKLRGELISEGLEKMLWARRKKESILKKTCPPLRERVAFSGEGHWPHLSLEPLGELAPVSIVGAETVDLLNTGEKLFIFRNPREPEISLHVPPRRKKKNFLNARKAAWALGMD
;
A
#
# COMPACT_ATOMS: atom_id res chain seq x y z
N MET A 1 5.73 11.76 -4.30
CA MET A 1 6.09 10.35 -4.57
C MET A 1 6.07 9.98 -6.06
N ALA A 2 4.93 9.78 -6.73
CA ALA A 2 4.94 9.22 -8.10
C ALA A 2 5.77 10.02 -9.14
N LYS A 3 5.69 11.36 -9.08
CA LYS A 3 6.48 12.23 -9.97
C LYS A 3 7.98 12.19 -9.67
N THR A 4 8.35 12.19 -8.38
CA THR A 4 9.75 12.17 -7.95
C THR A 4 10.41 10.82 -8.21
N LEU A 5 9.67 9.72 -8.03
CA LEU A 5 10.11 8.38 -8.42
C LEU A 5 10.32 8.25 -9.92
N GLY A 6 9.40 8.79 -10.73
CA GLY A 6 9.60 8.84 -12.19
C GLY A 6 10.87 9.60 -12.56
N ALA A 7 11.13 10.74 -11.91
CA ALA A 7 12.35 11.51 -12.12
C ALA A 7 13.62 10.75 -11.73
N TYR A 8 13.58 10.02 -10.62
CA TYR A 8 14.67 9.16 -10.17
C TYR A 8 14.96 8.03 -11.17
N THR A 9 13.93 7.32 -11.63
CA THR A 9 14.08 6.25 -12.64
C THR A 9 14.65 6.78 -13.95
N ALA A 10 14.20 7.97 -14.38
CA ALA A 10 14.73 8.62 -15.57
C ALA A 10 16.21 8.98 -15.41
N LEU A 11 16.62 9.52 -14.25
CA LEU A 11 18.02 9.79 -13.95
C LEU A 11 18.86 8.52 -14.00
N LEU A 12 18.40 7.42 -13.39
CA LEU A 12 19.11 6.14 -13.43
C LEU A 12 19.29 5.64 -14.87
N SER A 13 18.23 5.65 -15.68
CA SER A 13 18.32 5.23 -17.09
C SER A 13 19.34 6.04 -17.89
N ILE A 14 19.44 7.34 -17.61
CA ILE A 14 20.41 8.23 -18.28
C ILE A 14 21.82 7.94 -17.75
N GLN A 15 21.98 7.70 -16.45
CA GLN A 15 23.28 7.34 -15.86
C GLN A 15 23.82 6.02 -16.40
N ASP A 16 22.96 4.99 -16.52
CA ASP A 16 23.32 3.68 -17.08
C ASP A 16 23.84 3.84 -18.52
N LEU A 17 23.11 4.59 -19.35
CA LEU A 17 23.53 4.89 -20.72
C LEU A 17 24.86 5.65 -20.77
N LEU A 18 25.06 6.65 -19.89
CA LEU A 18 26.32 7.39 -19.85
C LEU A 18 27.49 6.49 -19.42
N LEU A 19 27.28 5.60 -18.45
CA LEU A 19 28.28 4.65 -17.97
C LEU A 19 28.67 3.63 -19.03
N GLU A 20 27.69 3.07 -19.74
CA GLU A 20 27.92 2.12 -20.82
C GLU A 20 28.77 2.75 -21.92
N GLU A 21 28.45 3.98 -22.33
CA GLU A 21 29.23 4.71 -23.32
C GLU A 21 30.65 5.08 -22.86
N LEU A 22 30.81 5.44 -21.59
CA LEU A 22 32.13 5.69 -20.99
C LEU A 22 32.99 4.42 -20.99
N SER A 23 32.37 3.24 -20.86
CA SER A 23 33.03 1.95 -20.93
C SER A 23 33.43 1.58 -22.37
N GLU A 24 32.55 1.81 -23.35
CA GLU A 24 32.80 1.51 -24.76
C GLU A 24 33.84 2.45 -25.38
N SER A 25 33.86 3.71 -24.94
CA SER A 25 34.80 4.73 -25.44
C SER A 25 36.19 4.65 -24.82
N GLU A 26 36.41 3.72 -23.87
CA GLU A 26 37.63 3.59 -23.05
C GLU A 26 38.07 4.90 -22.36
N THR A 27 37.16 5.88 -22.27
CA THR A 27 37.42 7.18 -21.66
C THR A 27 37.50 7.08 -20.14
N LEU A 28 36.83 6.10 -19.56
CA LEU A 28 36.91 5.76 -18.15
C LEU A 28 37.94 4.66 -17.95
N THR A 29 39.02 5.01 -17.24
CA THR A 29 39.97 3.98 -16.79
C THR A 29 39.26 3.03 -15.82
N ARG A 30 39.59 1.74 -15.91
CA ARG A 30 39.02 0.70 -15.03
C ARG A 30 39.13 1.06 -13.54
N LEU A 31 40.20 1.75 -13.15
CA LEU A 31 40.42 2.25 -11.79
C LEU A 31 39.42 3.33 -11.39
N ALA A 32 39.15 4.29 -12.28
CA ALA A 32 38.16 5.35 -12.00
C ALA A 32 36.73 4.78 -11.92
N CYS A 33 36.38 3.76 -12.72
CA CYS A 33 35.08 3.07 -12.57
C CYS A 33 34.94 2.43 -11.19
N VAL A 34 35.98 1.70 -10.75
CA VAL A 34 35.99 1.04 -9.45
C VAL A 34 35.87 2.07 -8.33
N GLN A 35 36.59 3.18 -8.39
CA GLN A 35 36.51 4.24 -7.39
C GLN A 35 35.12 4.88 -7.30
N ILE A 36 34.48 5.17 -8.44
CA ILE A 36 33.11 5.72 -8.46
C ILE A 36 32.14 4.73 -7.83
N LEU A 37 32.19 3.46 -8.24
CA LEU A 37 31.33 2.41 -7.71
C LEU A 37 31.55 2.18 -6.21
N GLU A 38 32.81 2.12 -5.75
CA GLU A 38 33.15 1.95 -4.34
C GLU A 38 32.66 3.14 -3.49
N SER A 39 32.87 4.37 -3.97
CA SER A 39 32.37 5.58 -3.29
C SER A 39 30.84 5.59 -3.21
N HIS A 40 30.15 5.21 -4.28
CA HIS A 40 28.69 5.19 -4.29
C HIS A 40 28.14 4.04 -3.43
N SER A 41 28.75 2.84 -3.50
CA SER A 41 28.34 1.71 -2.68
C SER A 41 28.56 1.94 -1.20
N SER A 42 29.66 2.62 -0.82
CA SER A 42 29.92 2.95 0.58
C SER A 42 28.93 3.99 1.09
N GLU A 43 28.65 5.04 0.31
CA GLU A 43 27.60 6.02 0.65
C GLU A 43 26.21 5.38 0.80
N LEU A 44 25.84 4.44 -0.08
CA LEU A 44 24.58 3.71 0.01
C LEU A 44 24.53 2.82 1.26
N GLN A 45 25.62 2.11 1.56
CA GLN A 45 25.71 1.25 2.75
C GLN A 45 25.64 2.07 4.05
N GLU A 46 26.22 3.28 4.06
CA GLU A 46 26.08 4.19 5.20
C GLU A 46 24.65 4.70 5.38
N LEU A 47 23.94 4.97 4.29
CA LEU A 47 22.55 5.40 4.30
C LEU A 47 21.63 4.28 4.78
N GLU A 48 21.84 3.06 4.28
CA GLU A 48 21.14 1.85 4.74
C GLU A 48 21.34 1.65 6.25
N ARG A 49 22.59 1.68 6.73
CA ARG A 49 22.89 1.57 8.16
C ARG A 49 22.19 2.64 9.00
N LYS A 50 22.18 3.90 8.55
CA LYS A 50 21.49 4.99 9.26
C LYS A 50 19.98 4.75 9.34
N LEU A 51 19.38 4.26 8.27
CA LEU A 51 17.95 3.93 8.23
C LEU A 51 17.64 2.74 9.14
N GLU A 52 18.44 1.67 9.09
CA GLU A 52 18.31 0.52 9.98
C GLU A 52 18.43 0.91 11.45
N ASP A 53 19.45 1.71 11.79
CA ASP A 53 19.63 2.23 13.14
C ASP A 53 18.38 3.01 13.57
N ALA A 54 17.91 3.97 12.76
CA ALA A 54 16.75 4.78 13.09
C ALA A 54 15.46 3.93 13.25
N LEU A 55 15.25 2.93 12.39
CA LEU A 55 14.14 1.99 12.51
C LEU A 55 14.24 1.15 13.78
N GLY A 56 15.43 0.68 14.15
CA GLY A 56 15.67 -0.06 15.40
C GLY A 56 15.41 0.78 16.65
N HIS A 57 15.82 2.05 16.65
CA HIS A 57 15.48 2.98 17.73
C HIS A 57 13.97 3.21 17.83
N GLN A 58 13.27 3.29 16.70
CA GLN A 58 11.82 3.45 16.69
C GLN A 58 11.09 2.18 17.15
N GLU A 59 11.54 1.00 16.74
CA GLU A 59 10.97 -0.28 17.16
C GLU A 59 11.13 -0.50 18.67
N THR A 60 12.32 -0.22 19.21
CA THR A 60 12.56 -0.27 20.67
C THR A 60 11.69 0.72 21.42
N ALA A 61 11.53 1.95 20.92
CA ALA A 61 10.62 2.94 21.50
C ALA A 61 9.15 2.52 21.46
N GLN A 62 8.73 1.76 20.44
CA GLN A 62 7.37 1.19 20.36
C GLN A 62 7.19 0.04 21.35
N LEU A 63 8.14 -0.88 21.43
CA LEU A 63 8.10 -1.99 22.39
C LEU A 63 8.02 -1.46 23.82
N GLN A 64 8.82 -0.44 24.14
CA GLN A 64 8.80 0.19 25.46
C GLN A 64 7.45 0.85 25.76
N ARG A 65 6.87 1.59 24.79
CA ARG A 65 5.51 2.14 24.92
C ARG A 65 4.44 1.06 25.11
N ALA A 66 4.56 -0.08 24.43
CA ALA A 66 3.65 -1.21 24.57
C ALA A 66 3.76 -1.87 25.95
N LEU A 67 4.98 -1.99 26.49
CA LEU A 67 5.19 -2.48 27.86
C LEU A 67 4.60 -1.51 28.89
N ASP A 68 4.81 -0.20 28.71
CA ASP A 68 4.26 0.83 29.60
C ASP A 68 2.74 0.89 29.53
N SER A 69 2.15 0.68 28.35
CA SER A 69 0.69 0.59 28.20
C SER A 69 0.17 -0.66 28.90
N GLN A 70 0.82 -1.81 28.73
CA GLN A 70 0.45 -3.06 29.40
C GLN A 70 0.54 -2.94 30.94
N GLN A 71 1.55 -2.25 31.46
CA GLN A 71 1.68 -1.97 32.90
C GLN A 71 0.58 -1.02 33.38
N ARG A 72 0.24 0.02 32.61
CA ARG A 72 -0.92 0.88 32.88
C ARG A 72 -2.23 0.09 32.89
N TRP A 73 -2.42 -0.86 31.99
CA TRP A 73 -3.58 -1.75 31.99
C TRP A 73 -3.60 -2.72 33.18
N ALA A 74 -2.44 -3.23 33.58
CA ALA A 74 -2.31 -4.12 34.74
C ALA A 74 -2.56 -3.38 36.06
N GLY A 75 -2.11 -2.13 36.20
CA GLY A 75 -2.33 -1.26 37.35
C GLY A 75 -3.73 -0.62 37.39
N SER A 76 -4.29 -0.30 36.22
CA SER A 76 -5.66 0.21 36.05
C SER A 76 -6.70 -0.90 36.00
N ARG A 77 -6.30 -2.18 36.07
CA ARG A 77 -7.23 -3.27 36.37
C ARG A 77 -7.85 -2.90 37.72
N PRO A 78 -9.13 -2.47 37.75
CA PRO A 78 -9.76 -2.17 39.03
C PRO A 78 -9.60 -3.43 39.87
N GLY A 79 -9.42 -3.30 41.19
CA GLY A 79 -9.38 -4.41 42.15
C GLY A 79 -10.67 -5.24 42.12
N LEU A 80 -10.91 -5.91 41.00
CA LEU A 80 -12.11 -6.63 40.60
C LEU A 80 -12.23 -7.95 41.37
N LEU A 81 -11.23 -8.27 42.18
CA LEU A 81 -11.17 -9.42 43.08
C LEU A 81 -10.84 -9.05 44.53
N ASN A 82 -10.58 -7.77 44.84
CA ASN A 82 -10.07 -7.35 46.17
C ASN A 82 -10.94 -6.29 46.86
N GLU A 83 -12.19 -6.10 46.45
CA GLU A 83 -13.15 -5.64 47.45
C GLU A 83 -13.48 -6.85 48.33
N PRO A 84 -13.27 -6.77 49.66
CA PRO A 84 -13.77 -7.82 50.54
C PRO A 84 -15.25 -8.01 50.25
N GLU A 85 -15.63 -9.22 49.86
CA GLU A 85 -17.03 -9.62 49.89
C GLU A 85 -17.49 -9.45 51.34
N ASP A 86 -18.15 -8.33 51.64
CA ASP A 86 -19.02 -8.26 52.81
C ASP A 86 -20.01 -9.41 52.67
N ALA A 87 -19.79 -10.43 53.50
CA ALA A 87 -20.32 -11.77 53.40
C ALA A 87 -21.79 -11.89 53.83
N ASP A 88 -22.53 -10.78 53.94
CA ASP A 88 -23.83 -10.74 54.64
C ASP A 88 -24.92 -10.00 53.87
N SER A 89 -25.08 -10.23 52.56
CA SER A 89 -26.29 -9.75 51.90
C SER A 89 -26.79 -10.72 50.84
N GLU A 90 -28.02 -11.19 51.06
CA GLU A 90 -28.93 -11.66 50.02
C GLU A 90 -29.06 -10.56 48.95
N ARG A 91 -28.11 -10.49 48.01
CA ARG A 91 -28.00 -9.40 47.05
C ARG A 91 -29.14 -9.49 46.05
N GLN A 92 -30.16 -8.68 46.30
CA GLN A 92 -31.25 -8.45 45.37
C GLN A 92 -30.68 -8.04 44.00
N VAL A 93 -31.17 -8.69 42.95
CA VAL A 93 -30.78 -8.46 41.54
C VAL A 93 -30.81 -6.97 41.17
N SER A 94 -31.68 -6.20 41.83
CA SER A 94 -31.84 -4.75 41.72
C SER A 94 -30.59 -3.92 42.03
N THR A 95 -29.65 -4.41 42.83
CA THR A 95 -28.40 -3.67 43.16
C THR A 95 -27.20 -4.14 42.34
N VAL A 96 -27.19 -5.42 41.97
CA VAL A 96 -26.12 -6.04 41.18
C VAL A 96 -26.16 -5.55 39.72
N LEU A 97 -27.35 -5.41 39.14
CA LEU A 97 -27.51 -5.05 37.73
C LEU A 97 -27.09 -3.61 37.43
N PRO A 98 -27.49 -2.56 38.19
CA PRO A 98 -26.98 -1.21 38.00
C PRO A 98 -25.47 -1.11 38.24
N ARG A 99 -24.93 -1.85 39.23
CA ARG A 99 -23.49 -1.90 39.47
C ARG A 99 -22.76 -2.53 38.28
N ALA A 100 -23.28 -3.61 37.71
CA ALA A 100 -22.73 -4.25 36.51
C ALA A 100 -22.81 -3.35 35.27
N LEU A 101 -23.93 -2.66 35.05
CA LEU A 101 -24.10 -1.71 33.94
C LEU A 101 -23.18 -0.49 34.08
N SER A 102 -23.01 0.05 35.28
CA SER A 102 -22.06 1.15 35.49
C SER A 102 -20.60 0.71 35.25
N LYS A 103 -20.27 -0.54 35.58
CA LYS A 103 -18.95 -1.13 35.31
C LYS A 103 -18.75 -1.36 33.81
N SER A 104 -19.75 -1.88 33.09
CA SER A 104 -19.65 -2.07 31.64
C SER A 104 -19.53 -0.73 30.91
N HIS A 105 -20.25 0.30 31.37
CA HIS A 105 -20.13 1.65 30.81
C HIS A 105 -18.71 2.21 30.94
N ARG A 106 -18.10 2.14 32.14
CA ARG A 106 -16.70 2.57 32.35
C ARG A 106 -15.70 1.79 31.51
N LEU A 107 -15.90 0.48 31.33
CA LEU A 107 -15.05 -0.33 30.45
C LEU A 107 -15.18 0.08 28.97
N LEU A 108 -16.39 0.39 28.52
CA LEU A 108 -16.62 0.89 27.16
C LEU A 108 -15.97 2.25 26.94
N GLU A 109 -16.09 3.18 27.88
CA GLU A 109 -15.42 4.49 27.82
C GLU A 109 -13.90 4.35 27.76
N HIS A 110 -13.32 3.51 28.63
CA HIS A 110 -11.88 3.24 28.61
C HIS A 110 -11.45 2.59 27.29
N HIS A 111 -12.21 1.64 26.76
CA HIS A 111 -11.88 1.00 25.49
C HIS A 111 -11.95 2.00 24.32
N GLN A 112 -12.96 2.87 24.30
CA GLN A 112 -13.05 3.94 23.31
C GLN A 112 -11.89 4.92 23.41
N GLN A 113 -11.48 5.28 24.62
CA GLN A 113 -10.33 6.16 24.84
C GLN A 113 -9.02 5.51 24.37
N SER A 114 -8.78 4.24 24.75
CA SER A 114 -7.61 3.50 24.28
C SER A 114 -7.58 3.36 22.76
N LEU A 115 -8.73 3.13 22.12
CA LEU A 115 -8.79 3.03 20.67
C LEU A 115 -8.46 4.36 19.99
N ARG A 116 -8.82 5.50 20.60
CA ARG A 116 -8.43 6.83 20.11
C ARG A 116 -6.93 7.04 20.24
N GLU A 117 -6.36 6.75 21.41
CA GLU A 117 -4.92 6.85 21.65
C GLU A 117 -4.10 5.95 20.72
N GLU A 118 -4.56 4.72 20.48
CA GLU A 118 -3.93 3.80 19.54
C GLU A 118 -3.94 4.37 18.10
N ARG A 119 -5.08 4.91 17.65
CA ARG A 119 -5.20 5.55 16.34
C ARG A 119 -4.29 6.77 16.19
N GLU A 120 -4.25 7.63 17.20
CA GLU A 120 -3.35 8.78 17.24
C GLU A 120 -1.89 8.33 17.21
N SER A 121 -1.54 7.28 17.97
CA SER A 121 -0.18 6.73 17.96
C SER A 121 0.20 6.08 16.62
N SER A 122 -0.75 5.44 15.93
CA SER A 122 -0.57 4.89 14.58
C SER A 122 -0.32 5.99 13.58
N ALA A 123 -1.11 7.06 13.62
CA ALA A 123 -0.93 8.22 12.75
C ALA A 123 0.44 8.88 12.95
N VAL A 124 0.86 9.11 14.21
CA VAL A 124 2.20 9.67 14.51
C VAL A 124 3.33 8.74 14.04
N LEU A 125 3.14 7.42 14.14
CA LEU A 125 4.10 6.45 13.64
C LEU A 125 4.18 6.48 12.10
N GLU A 126 3.04 6.47 11.43
CA GLU A 126 2.94 6.56 9.97
C GLU A 126 3.61 7.83 9.47
N ASP A 127 3.32 8.98 10.07
CA ASP A 127 3.95 10.26 9.75
C ASP A 127 5.48 10.22 9.94
N LEU A 128 5.96 9.59 11.02
CA LEU A 128 7.41 9.44 11.25
C LEU A 128 8.06 8.56 10.18
N LEU A 129 7.42 7.42 9.84
CA LEU A 129 7.94 6.51 8.82
C LEU A 129 7.94 7.17 7.44
N GLU A 130 6.89 7.91 7.08
CA GLU A 130 6.85 8.71 5.85
C GLU A 130 7.96 9.76 5.82
N ASN A 131 8.21 10.46 6.93
CA ASN A 131 9.30 11.44 7.00
C ASN A 131 10.67 10.77 6.82
N MET A 132 10.91 9.63 7.46
CA MET A 132 12.14 8.87 7.28
C MET A 132 12.31 8.39 5.82
N GLU A 133 11.24 7.89 5.19
CA GLU A 133 11.24 7.52 3.77
C GLU A 133 11.56 8.73 2.89
N MET A 134 10.93 9.87 3.15
CA MET A 134 11.14 11.10 2.38
C MET A 134 12.57 11.63 2.52
N ASP A 135 13.12 11.64 3.74
CA ASP A 135 14.48 12.12 4.00
C ASP A 135 15.51 11.20 3.34
N THR A 136 15.35 9.88 3.51
CA THR A 136 16.23 8.91 2.84
C THR A 136 16.14 9.00 1.33
N PHE A 137 14.93 9.07 0.77
CA PHE A 137 14.74 9.26 -0.65
C PHE A 137 15.36 10.58 -1.16
N ALA A 138 15.25 11.67 -0.41
CA ALA A 138 15.86 12.95 -0.76
C ALA A 138 17.39 12.87 -0.79
N THR A 139 18.00 12.16 0.17
CA THR A 139 19.44 11.92 0.19
C THR A 139 19.91 11.06 -0.99
N LEU A 140 19.21 9.96 -1.29
CA LEU A 140 19.46 9.10 -2.46
C LEU A 140 19.33 9.89 -3.77
N TYR A 141 18.23 10.62 -3.95
CA TYR A 141 18.01 11.45 -5.13
C TYR A 141 19.11 12.51 -5.28
N GLY A 142 19.58 13.08 -4.17
CA GLY A 142 20.73 13.98 -4.16
C GLY A 142 22.05 13.33 -4.58
N GLN A 143 22.28 12.08 -4.20
CA GLN A 143 23.45 11.29 -4.61
C GLN A 143 23.44 11.03 -6.13
N GLU A 144 22.30 10.55 -6.65
CA GLU A 144 22.13 10.29 -8.09
C GLU A 144 22.32 11.54 -8.94
N LEU A 145 21.81 12.69 -8.48
CA LEU A 145 22.04 13.96 -9.17
C LEU A 145 23.52 14.34 -9.24
N ARG A 146 24.30 14.07 -8.16
CA ARG A 146 25.75 14.32 -8.15
C ARG A 146 26.46 13.39 -9.14
N LEU A 147 26.13 12.10 -9.12
CA LEU A 147 26.68 11.14 -10.09
C LEU A 147 26.35 11.52 -11.54
N ALA A 148 25.09 11.81 -11.85
CA ALA A 148 24.68 12.21 -13.20
C ALA A 148 25.41 13.49 -13.66
N SER A 149 25.66 14.43 -12.74
CA SER A 149 26.43 15.64 -13.03
C SER A 149 27.91 15.38 -13.32
N TYR A 150 28.49 14.38 -12.65
CA TYR A 150 29.87 13.99 -12.85
C TYR A 150 30.02 13.23 -14.18
N LEU A 151 29.13 12.27 -14.45
CA LEU A 151 29.11 11.49 -15.68
C LEU A 151 28.84 12.35 -16.92
N SER A 152 27.93 13.31 -16.85
CA SER A 152 27.66 14.25 -17.96
C SER A 152 28.86 15.14 -18.27
N ARG A 153 29.64 15.54 -17.25
CA ARG A 153 30.90 16.26 -17.44
C ARG A 153 31.95 15.37 -18.12
N LEU A 154 32.14 14.15 -17.64
CA LEU A 154 33.11 13.21 -18.24
C LEU A 154 32.81 12.90 -19.70
N THR A 155 31.53 12.74 -20.02
CA THR A 155 31.07 12.43 -21.38
C THR A 155 30.92 13.65 -22.29
N MET A 156 31.15 14.87 -21.78
CA MET A 156 30.98 16.12 -22.53
C MET A 156 29.59 16.31 -23.13
N VAL A 157 28.53 15.78 -22.47
CA VAL A 157 27.16 15.93 -22.94
C VAL A 157 26.67 17.35 -22.63
N PRO A 158 26.26 18.14 -23.64
CA PRO A 158 25.75 19.47 -23.39
C PRO A 158 24.37 19.42 -22.71
N ALA A 159 24.08 20.41 -21.88
CA ALA A 159 22.80 20.50 -21.14
C ALA A 159 21.56 20.38 -22.04
N GLY A 160 21.63 20.89 -23.29
CA GLY A 160 20.53 20.75 -24.26
C GLY A 160 20.28 19.32 -24.74
N VAL A 161 21.29 18.44 -24.72
CA VAL A 161 21.12 17.00 -25.02
C VAL A 161 20.57 16.28 -23.78
N LEU A 162 21.08 16.58 -22.58
CA LEU A 162 20.49 16.06 -21.34
C LEU A 162 19.01 16.42 -21.20
N HIS A 163 18.63 17.66 -21.53
CA HIS A 163 17.23 18.07 -21.58
C HIS A 163 16.40 17.19 -22.52
N ARG A 164 16.94 16.86 -23.70
CA ARG A 164 16.25 15.99 -24.66
C ARG A 164 16.11 14.57 -24.12
N LEU A 165 17.18 14.00 -23.55
CA LEU A 165 17.14 12.68 -22.92
C LEU A 165 16.12 12.63 -21.78
N LEU A 166 16.12 13.63 -20.90
CA LEU A 166 15.13 13.75 -19.83
C LEU A 166 13.70 13.91 -20.38
N SER A 167 13.49 14.66 -21.45
CA SER A 167 12.17 14.79 -22.07
C SER A 167 11.66 13.48 -22.68
N VAL A 168 12.57 12.59 -23.11
CA VAL A 168 12.26 11.26 -23.63
C VAL A 168 11.93 10.30 -22.47
N ALA A 169 12.72 10.33 -21.40
CA ALA A 169 12.50 9.49 -20.22
C ALA A 169 11.27 9.93 -19.40
N LEU A 170 10.93 11.23 -19.42
CA LEU A 170 9.82 11.83 -18.67
C LEU A 170 8.84 12.57 -19.60
N PRO A 171 8.05 11.86 -20.41
CA PRO A 171 7.11 12.49 -21.32
C PRO A 171 5.96 13.23 -20.61
N ALA A 172 5.73 12.93 -19.33
CA ALA A 172 4.69 13.55 -18.51
C ALA A 172 5.18 14.77 -17.68
N ALA A 173 6.49 15.07 -17.69
CA ALA A 173 7.05 16.19 -16.95
C ALA A 173 6.86 17.51 -17.69
N SER A 174 6.63 18.59 -16.94
CA SER A 174 6.54 19.93 -17.51
C SER A 174 7.93 20.53 -17.77
N GLN A 175 8.04 21.45 -18.73
CA GLN A 175 9.30 22.13 -19.06
C GLN A 175 10.02 22.78 -17.87
N PRO A 176 9.35 23.50 -16.93
CA PRO A 176 10.04 24.05 -15.77
C PRO A 176 10.57 22.98 -14.80
N GLU A 177 9.88 21.84 -14.68
CA GLU A 177 10.36 20.71 -13.86
C GLU A 177 11.63 20.08 -14.45
N LEU A 178 11.68 19.93 -15.78
CA LEU A 178 12.88 19.44 -16.48
C LEU A 178 14.07 20.39 -16.33
N LEU A 179 13.83 21.70 -16.43
CA LEU A 179 14.87 22.72 -16.24
C LEU A 179 15.38 22.73 -14.78
N ALA A 180 14.49 22.65 -13.80
CA ALA A 180 14.89 22.58 -12.39
C ALA A 180 15.79 21.37 -12.08
N MET A 181 15.54 20.21 -12.71
CA MET A 181 16.42 19.06 -12.59
C MET A 181 17.78 19.29 -13.26
N LEU A 182 17.83 19.91 -14.44
CA LEU A 182 19.09 20.23 -15.10
C LEU A 182 19.91 21.25 -14.31
N ASP A 183 19.25 22.24 -13.70
CA ASP A 183 19.89 23.20 -12.81
C ASP A 183 20.44 22.47 -11.57
N ALA A 184 19.68 21.53 -10.98
CA ALA A 184 20.15 20.72 -9.86
C ALA A 184 21.38 19.85 -10.21
N VAL A 185 21.45 19.34 -11.45
CA VAL A 185 22.63 18.64 -12.01
C VAL A 185 23.78 19.63 -12.24
N GLY A 186 23.51 20.86 -12.66
CA GLY A 186 24.53 21.87 -12.95
C GLY A 186 25.17 22.53 -11.73
N GLN A 187 24.41 22.76 -10.65
CA GLN A 187 24.75 23.72 -9.59
C GLN A 187 25.56 23.13 -8.42
N LYS A 188 25.46 21.82 -8.14
CA LYS A 188 26.00 21.20 -6.90
C LYS A 188 27.52 20.92 -6.86
N HIS A 189 28.31 21.42 -7.81
CA HIS A 189 29.78 21.20 -7.84
C HIS A 189 30.60 22.50 -7.95
N ALA A 190 30.02 23.67 -7.66
CA ALA A 190 30.81 24.90 -7.56
C ALA A 190 31.73 24.93 -6.31
N ASP A 191 31.49 24.08 -5.31
CA ASP A 191 32.08 24.26 -3.97
C ASP A 191 33.39 23.46 -3.71
N HIS A 192 33.98 22.83 -4.73
CA HIS A 192 35.29 22.16 -4.62
C HIS A 192 36.34 22.63 -5.64
N ALA A 193 36.12 23.74 -6.33
CA ALA A 193 37.09 24.30 -7.27
C ALA A 193 37.64 25.65 -6.78
N GLU A 194 38.33 25.66 -5.64
CA GLU A 194 39.30 26.73 -5.38
C GLU A 194 40.55 26.49 -6.25
N GLN A 195 40.80 27.47 -7.13
CA GLN A 195 42.05 27.75 -7.84
C GLN A 195 42.58 26.68 -8.80
N SER A 196 42.06 26.73 -10.03
CA SER A 196 42.92 26.61 -11.20
C SER A 196 42.59 27.76 -12.15
N ASP A 197 43.32 28.87 -12.00
CA ASP A 197 43.40 29.94 -12.98
C ASP A 197 43.91 29.35 -14.30
N SER A 198 42.99 29.13 -15.24
CA SER A 198 43.29 28.78 -16.63
C SER A 198 42.09 29.16 -17.51
N ARG A 199 42.01 30.46 -17.76
CA ARG A 199 41.86 31.06 -19.09
C ARG A 199 41.14 30.18 -20.13
N GLY A 200 39.91 30.59 -20.47
CA GLY A 200 39.01 29.91 -21.40
C GLY A 200 39.67 29.24 -22.60
N GLU A 201 39.72 27.91 -22.55
CA GLU A 201 39.74 27.08 -23.74
C GLU A 201 38.29 26.95 -24.22
N GLN A 202 37.91 27.81 -25.17
CA GLN A 202 36.76 27.54 -26.03
C GLN A 202 36.94 26.15 -26.61
N ALA A 203 36.03 25.24 -26.24
CA ALA A 203 35.98 23.89 -26.78
C ALA A 203 36.08 23.94 -28.31
N ASP A 204 37.16 23.36 -28.84
CA ASP A 204 37.47 23.27 -30.26
C ASP A 204 36.22 22.77 -31.02
N PRO A 205 35.64 23.57 -31.95
CA PRO A 205 34.44 23.19 -32.70
C PRO A 205 34.62 21.89 -33.51
N GLY A 206 35.87 21.49 -33.77
CA GLY A 206 36.20 20.20 -34.40
C GLY A 206 35.92 18.98 -33.52
N ARG A 207 36.05 19.08 -32.19
CA ARG A 207 35.71 17.99 -31.25
C ARG A 207 34.20 17.83 -31.09
N ARG A 208 33.43 18.94 -31.04
CA ARG A 208 31.96 18.89 -30.93
C ARG A 208 31.28 18.09 -32.04
N ARG A 209 31.76 18.18 -33.29
CA ARG A 209 31.19 17.40 -34.40
C ARG A 209 31.38 15.88 -34.23
N LYS A 210 32.45 15.45 -33.57
CA LYS A 210 32.72 14.01 -33.31
C LYS A 210 31.76 13.43 -32.27
N HIS A 211 31.47 14.19 -31.22
CA HIS A 211 30.53 13.78 -30.16
C HIS A 211 29.04 13.92 -30.58
N GLN A 212 28.75 14.65 -31.65
CA GLN A 212 27.37 14.87 -32.11
C GLN A 212 26.67 13.59 -32.57
N GLY A 213 27.35 12.73 -33.34
CA GLY A 213 26.79 11.44 -33.76
C GLY A 213 26.54 10.52 -32.57
N TRP A 214 27.43 10.59 -31.57
CA TRP A 214 27.31 9.84 -30.33
C TRP A 214 26.11 10.29 -29.46
N TRP A 215 25.90 11.60 -29.27
CA TRP A 215 24.71 12.12 -28.57
C TRP A 215 23.39 11.67 -29.21
N GLN A 216 23.37 11.58 -30.53
CA GLN A 216 22.21 11.10 -31.28
C GLN A 216 22.00 9.59 -31.12
N ALA A 217 23.09 8.81 -31.09
CA ALA A 217 23.04 7.37 -30.82
C ALA A 217 22.45 7.11 -29.42
N LEU A 218 22.91 7.83 -28.40
CA LEU A 218 22.36 7.79 -27.05
C LEU A 218 20.85 8.05 -27.01
N GLU A 219 20.38 9.12 -27.68
CA GLU A 219 18.95 9.44 -27.74
C GLU A 219 18.16 8.32 -28.43
N SER A 220 18.69 7.76 -29.52
CA SER A 220 18.04 6.67 -30.25
C SER A 220 17.99 5.37 -29.45
N LYS A 221 19.03 5.08 -28.67
CA LYS A 221 19.13 3.90 -27.80
C LYS A 221 18.14 3.99 -26.67
N LEU A 222 18.09 5.12 -25.95
CA LEU A 222 17.08 5.36 -24.91
C LEU A 222 15.65 5.20 -25.44
N ARG A 223 15.35 5.76 -26.62
CA ARG A 223 14.04 5.59 -27.26
C ARG A 223 13.76 4.12 -27.57
N GLY A 224 14.75 3.40 -28.10
CA GLY A 224 14.64 1.96 -28.40
C GLY A 224 14.34 1.12 -27.15
N GLU A 225 15.08 1.35 -26.07
CA GLU A 225 14.92 0.67 -24.79
C GLU A 225 13.53 0.91 -24.19
N LEU A 226 13.09 2.17 -24.12
CA LEU A 226 11.75 2.52 -23.63
C LEU A 226 10.64 1.90 -24.47
N ILE A 227 10.82 1.81 -25.79
CA ILE A 227 9.87 1.13 -26.69
C ILE A 227 9.85 -0.37 -26.39
N SER A 228 11.02 -1.02 -26.27
CA SER A 228 11.09 -2.45 -25.95
C SER A 228 10.45 -2.78 -24.60
N GLU A 229 10.75 -1.99 -23.57
CA GLU A 229 10.20 -2.15 -22.23
C GLU A 229 8.66 -1.92 -22.24
N GLY A 230 8.19 -0.93 -22.99
CA GLY A 230 6.76 -0.69 -23.20
C GLY A 230 6.06 -1.87 -23.89
N LEU A 231 6.69 -2.47 -24.89
CA LEU A 231 6.18 -3.65 -25.57
C LEU A 231 6.12 -4.87 -24.64
N GLU A 232 7.15 -5.09 -23.82
CA GLU A 232 7.17 -6.16 -22.83
C GLU A 232 6.07 -6.00 -21.77
N LYS A 233 5.91 -4.78 -21.22
CA LYS A 233 4.84 -4.45 -20.27
C LYS A 233 3.46 -4.68 -20.89
N MET A 234 3.26 -4.29 -22.14
CA MET A 234 2.03 -4.55 -22.88
C MET A 234 1.78 -6.06 -23.07
N LEU A 235 2.80 -6.82 -23.47
CA LEU A 235 2.70 -8.27 -23.65
C LEU A 235 2.39 -8.98 -22.32
N TRP A 236 3.03 -8.54 -21.23
CA TRP A 236 2.74 -9.05 -19.88
C TRP A 236 1.31 -8.74 -19.47
N ALA A 237 0.86 -7.49 -19.64
CA ALA A 237 -0.50 -7.08 -19.32
C ALA A 237 -1.53 -7.86 -20.15
N ARG A 238 -1.25 -8.09 -21.44
CA ARG A 238 -2.05 -8.95 -22.31
C ARG A 238 -2.09 -10.38 -21.81
N ARG A 239 -0.94 -10.98 -21.46
CA ARG A 239 -0.86 -12.35 -20.93
C ARG A 239 -1.62 -12.48 -19.60
N LYS A 240 -1.56 -11.45 -18.74
CA LYS A 240 -2.31 -11.38 -17.48
C LYS A 240 -3.82 -11.25 -17.74
N LYS A 241 -4.22 -10.40 -18.69
CA LYS A 241 -5.62 -10.29 -19.12
C LYS A 241 -6.12 -11.63 -19.68
N GLU A 242 -5.36 -12.26 -20.56
CA GLU A 242 -5.69 -13.56 -21.11
C GLU A 242 -5.72 -14.65 -20.03
N SER A 243 -4.84 -14.62 -19.04
CA SER A 243 -4.88 -15.58 -17.93
C SER A 243 -6.08 -15.36 -17.01
N ILE A 244 -6.51 -14.11 -16.80
CA ILE A 244 -7.74 -13.77 -16.07
C ILE A 244 -8.98 -14.21 -16.87
N LEU A 245 -8.98 -14.06 -18.20
CA LEU A 245 -10.08 -14.49 -19.05
C LEU A 245 -10.14 -16.01 -19.26
N LYS A 246 -8.97 -16.69 -19.28
CA LYS A 246 -8.84 -18.15 -19.37
C LYS A 246 -9.07 -18.85 -18.03
N LYS A 247 -8.84 -18.16 -16.91
CA LYS A 247 -9.47 -18.51 -15.65
C LYS A 247 -10.95 -18.27 -15.88
N THR A 248 -11.65 -19.31 -16.31
CA THR A 248 -13.10 -19.35 -16.31
C THR A 248 -13.50 -18.82 -14.94
N CYS A 249 -13.99 -17.58 -14.87
CA CYS A 249 -14.79 -17.21 -13.73
C CYS A 249 -15.88 -18.27 -13.78
N PRO A 250 -15.98 -19.20 -12.81
CA PRO A 250 -17.16 -20.03 -12.76
C PRO A 250 -18.32 -19.03 -12.89
N PRO A 251 -19.23 -19.23 -13.85
CA PRO A 251 -20.29 -18.26 -14.12
C PRO A 251 -20.80 -17.87 -12.76
N LEU A 252 -20.69 -16.58 -12.39
CA LEU A 252 -20.99 -16.06 -11.05
C LEU A 252 -22.22 -16.83 -10.62
N ARG A 253 -22.01 -17.86 -9.78
CA ARG A 253 -23.01 -18.91 -9.62
C ARG A 253 -24.12 -18.15 -8.94
N GLU A 254 -25.16 -17.84 -9.70
CA GLU A 254 -26.40 -17.26 -9.22
C GLU A 254 -26.62 -17.88 -7.86
N ARG A 255 -26.50 -17.07 -6.79
CA ARG A 255 -26.26 -17.53 -5.42
C ARG A 255 -27.07 -18.81 -5.19
N VAL A 256 -26.42 -19.97 -5.28
CA VAL A 256 -27.13 -21.22 -5.07
C VAL A 256 -27.42 -21.20 -3.59
N ALA A 257 -28.71 -21.02 -3.31
CA ALA A 257 -29.34 -21.28 -2.05
C ALA A 257 -28.66 -22.49 -1.39
N PHE A 258 -28.31 -22.35 -0.12
CA PHE A 258 -27.89 -23.47 0.69
C PHE A 258 -29.01 -24.53 0.68
N SER A 259 -28.85 -25.57 -0.13
CA SER A 259 -29.55 -26.84 0.03
C SER A 259 -28.69 -27.70 0.94
N GLY A 260 -28.99 -27.65 2.24
CA GLY A 260 -28.63 -28.73 3.17
C GLY A 260 -29.84 -29.62 3.30
N GLU A 261 -29.71 -30.89 2.92
CA GLU A 261 -30.78 -31.89 2.94
C GLU A 261 -31.41 -32.03 4.33
N GLY A 262 -32.68 -31.67 4.40
CA GLY A 262 -33.66 -32.28 5.28
C GLY A 262 -34.83 -32.73 4.41
N HIS A 263 -34.67 -33.89 3.77
CA HIS A 263 -35.68 -34.72 3.09
C HIS A 263 -36.87 -33.99 2.46
N TRP A 264 -36.77 -33.72 1.15
CA TRP A 264 -37.92 -33.32 0.34
C TRP A 264 -38.88 -34.51 0.22
N PRO A 265 -40.14 -34.44 0.67
CA PRO A 265 -41.12 -35.41 0.23
C PRO A 265 -41.32 -35.21 -1.28
N HIS A 266 -41.20 -36.29 -2.04
CA HIS A 266 -41.55 -36.33 -3.45
C HIS A 266 -42.96 -35.78 -3.64
N LEU A 267 -43.07 -34.53 -4.06
CA LEU A 267 -44.30 -34.02 -4.65
C LEU A 267 -44.15 -34.23 -6.14
N SER A 268 -44.64 -35.39 -6.58
CA SER A 268 -45.09 -35.57 -7.95
C SER A 268 -45.84 -34.31 -8.38
N LEU A 269 -45.44 -33.74 -9.51
CA LEU A 269 -46.32 -32.87 -10.28
C LEU A 269 -47.47 -33.75 -10.82
N GLU A 270 -48.39 -34.14 -9.95
CA GLU A 270 -49.74 -34.41 -10.39
C GLU A 270 -50.45 -33.05 -10.48
N PRO A 271 -51.01 -32.70 -11.65
CA PRO A 271 -51.80 -31.50 -11.79
C PRO A 271 -53.14 -31.73 -11.10
N LEU A 272 -53.22 -31.37 -9.82
CA LEU A 272 -54.48 -31.42 -9.09
C LEU A 272 -54.89 -30.02 -8.64
N GLY A 273 -55.79 -29.42 -9.40
CA GLY A 273 -56.61 -28.30 -8.95
C GLY A 273 -56.35 -26.97 -9.66
N GLU A 274 -57.46 -26.34 -10.04
CA GLU A 274 -57.63 -25.19 -10.93
C GLU A 274 -56.93 -23.90 -10.44
N LEU A 275 -56.27 -23.19 -11.37
CA LEU A 275 -55.63 -21.89 -11.16
C LEU A 275 -56.69 -20.82 -10.84
N ALA A 276 -56.72 -20.35 -9.58
CA ALA A 276 -57.48 -19.15 -9.23
C ALA A 276 -56.60 -17.89 -9.36
N PRO A 277 -56.95 -16.90 -10.20
CA PRO A 277 -56.18 -15.68 -10.33
C PRO A 277 -56.40 -14.76 -9.12
N VAL A 278 -55.35 -14.54 -8.33
CA VAL A 278 -55.36 -13.49 -7.29
C VAL A 278 -55.02 -12.16 -7.95
N SER A 279 -56.03 -11.29 -8.09
CA SER A 279 -55.87 -9.95 -8.67
C SER A 279 -55.24 -9.01 -7.63
N ILE A 280 -54.02 -8.56 -7.90
CA ILE A 280 -53.36 -7.52 -7.09
C ILE A 280 -53.82 -6.16 -7.61
N VAL A 281 -54.83 -5.59 -6.95
CA VAL A 281 -55.25 -4.20 -7.13
C VAL A 281 -54.39 -3.29 -6.26
N GLY A 282 -53.73 -2.29 -6.84
CA GLY A 282 -53.07 -1.22 -6.09
C GLY A 282 -51.63 -0.89 -6.49
N ALA A 283 -51.33 -0.76 -7.77
CA ALA A 283 -50.10 -0.13 -8.23
C ALA A 283 -50.41 1.31 -8.66
N GLU A 284 -50.31 2.27 -7.73
CA GLU A 284 -50.33 3.69 -8.10
C GLU A 284 -48.90 4.13 -8.46
N THR A 285 -48.66 4.39 -9.74
CA THR A 285 -47.44 5.01 -10.25
C THR A 285 -47.59 6.52 -10.16
N VAL A 286 -46.76 7.19 -9.36
CA VAL A 286 -46.68 8.65 -9.32
C VAL A 286 -45.43 9.09 -10.07
N ASP A 287 -45.60 9.74 -11.22
CA ASP A 287 -44.52 10.35 -11.99
C ASP A 287 -44.17 11.71 -11.37
N LEU A 288 -43.05 11.77 -10.65
CA LEU A 288 -42.44 13.02 -10.22
C LEU A 288 -41.29 13.34 -11.17
N LEU A 289 -41.52 14.39 -11.98
CA LEU A 289 -40.58 15.06 -12.87
C LEU A 289 -40.29 14.28 -14.15
N ASN A 290 -40.78 14.79 -15.29
CA ASN A 290 -40.69 14.21 -16.64
C ASN A 290 -39.24 13.94 -17.12
N THR A 291 -38.59 12.91 -16.57
CA THR A 291 -37.27 12.42 -16.97
C THR A 291 -37.22 10.91 -17.19
N GLY A 292 -38.36 10.20 -17.13
CA GLY A 292 -38.47 8.81 -17.57
C GLY A 292 -38.01 7.74 -16.58
N GLU A 293 -37.80 8.09 -15.31
CA GLU A 293 -37.47 7.12 -14.25
C GLU A 293 -38.69 6.86 -13.36
N LYS A 294 -39.06 5.58 -13.19
CA LYS A 294 -40.21 5.15 -12.38
C LYS A 294 -39.75 4.66 -11.00
N LEU A 295 -40.31 5.23 -9.93
CA LEU A 295 -40.12 4.76 -8.57
C LEU A 295 -41.29 3.88 -8.13
N PHE A 296 -40.98 2.69 -7.61
CA PHE A 296 -41.97 1.79 -7.01
C PHE A 296 -41.82 1.82 -5.49
N ILE A 297 -42.84 2.31 -4.80
CA ILE A 297 -42.88 2.34 -3.33
C ILE A 297 -43.80 1.23 -2.85
N PHE A 298 -43.21 0.16 -2.31
CA PHE A 298 -43.95 -0.90 -1.65
C PHE A 298 -44.13 -0.55 -0.18
N ARG A 299 -45.37 -0.25 0.23
CA ARG A 299 -45.74 -0.17 1.64
C ARG A 299 -46.40 -1.48 2.06
N ASN A 300 -45.88 -2.10 3.10
CA ASN A 300 -46.45 -3.33 3.66
C ASN A 300 -47.61 -2.97 4.60
N PRO A 301 -48.86 -3.39 4.33
CA PRO A 301 -49.96 -3.11 5.22
C PRO A 301 -50.00 -4.17 6.33
N ARG A 302 -49.48 -3.79 7.51
CA ARG A 302 -49.53 -4.51 8.80
C ARG A 302 -48.42 -5.54 9.03
N GLU A 303 -47.71 -5.35 10.14
CA GLU A 303 -46.76 -6.29 10.71
C GLU A 303 -47.52 -7.46 11.36
N PRO A 304 -47.12 -8.73 11.16
CA PRO A 304 -47.66 -9.84 11.92
C PRO A 304 -46.96 -9.92 13.29
N GLU A 305 -47.75 -9.97 14.36
CA GLU A 305 -47.29 -10.21 15.73
C GLU A 305 -46.58 -11.58 15.84
N ILE A 306 -45.29 -11.57 16.17
CA ILE A 306 -44.49 -12.80 16.27
C ILE A 306 -44.52 -13.30 17.72
N SER A 307 -45.33 -14.33 18.00
CA SER A 307 -45.28 -15.07 19.26
C SER A 307 -44.01 -15.94 19.33
N LEU A 308 -43.09 -15.60 20.23
CA LEU A 308 -41.84 -16.34 20.45
C LEU A 308 -42.07 -17.60 21.28
N HIS A 309 -42.25 -18.75 20.62
CA HIS A 309 -42.11 -20.06 21.27
C HIS A 309 -40.66 -20.54 21.12
N VAL A 310 -39.94 -20.67 22.24
CA VAL A 310 -38.53 -21.13 22.27
C VAL A 310 -38.48 -22.67 22.31
N PRO A 311 -37.77 -23.35 21.39
CA PRO A 311 -37.52 -24.78 21.51
C PRO A 311 -36.19 -25.07 22.23
N PRO A 312 -36.00 -26.27 22.83
CA PRO A 312 -34.92 -26.53 23.78
C PRO A 312 -33.55 -26.67 23.11
N ARG A 313 -32.52 -26.06 23.72
CA ARG A 313 -31.15 -26.01 23.23
C ARG A 313 -30.44 -27.37 23.29
N ARG A 314 -29.99 -27.90 22.14
CA ARG A 314 -28.98 -28.98 22.10
C ARG A 314 -27.57 -28.38 22.27
N LYS A 315 -26.83 -28.89 23.26
CA LYS A 315 -25.45 -28.47 23.60
C LYS A 315 -24.46 -28.91 22.52
N LYS A 316 -23.73 -27.95 21.93
CA LYS A 316 -22.62 -28.19 20.99
C LYS A 316 -21.42 -28.77 21.76
N LYS A 317 -20.92 -29.92 21.34
CA LYS A 317 -19.72 -30.56 21.93
C LYS A 317 -18.47 -29.89 21.36
N ASN A 318 -17.71 -29.22 22.22
CA ASN A 318 -16.41 -28.63 21.86
C ASN A 318 -15.28 -29.64 22.06
N PHE A 319 -14.19 -29.48 21.31
CA PHE A 319 -13.04 -30.39 21.16
C PHE A 319 -12.41 -30.90 22.49
N LEU A 320 -12.53 -30.16 23.58
CA LEU A 320 -12.10 -30.58 24.92
C LEU A 320 -12.86 -31.80 25.47
N ASN A 321 -14.09 -32.07 25.00
CA ASN A 321 -14.90 -33.20 25.47
C ASN A 321 -14.67 -34.51 24.68
N ALA A 322 -14.01 -34.45 23.51
CA ALA A 322 -13.71 -35.64 22.72
C ALA A 322 -12.57 -36.46 23.34
N ARG A 323 -11.57 -35.78 23.91
CA ARG A 323 -10.39 -36.44 24.52
C ARG A 323 -10.73 -37.16 25.82
N LYS A 324 -11.73 -36.68 26.56
CA LYS A 324 -12.21 -37.34 27.80
C LYS A 324 -13.06 -38.59 27.53
N ALA A 325 -13.68 -38.69 26.35
CA ALA A 325 -14.45 -39.86 25.96
C ALA A 325 -13.56 -41.01 25.45
N ALA A 326 -12.39 -40.70 24.91
CA ALA A 326 -11.41 -41.70 24.44
C ALA A 326 -10.76 -42.50 25.59
N TRP A 327 -10.67 -41.94 26.81
CA TRP A 327 -10.23 -42.69 27.99
C TRP A 327 -11.33 -43.49 28.69
N ALA A 328 -12.59 -43.28 28.32
CA ALA A 328 -13.74 -43.99 28.92
C ALA A 328 -14.21 -45.20 28.10
N LEU A 329 -13.76 -45.35 26.85
CA LEU A 329 -13.82 -46.63 26.12
C LEU A 329 -12.40 -47.20 26.14
N GLY A 330 -12.12 -48.09 27.08
CA GLY A 330 -10.83 -48.79 27.15
C GLY A 330 -10.55 -49.53 25.84
N MET A 331 -9.72 -48.93 25.00
CA MET A 331 -9.09 -49.58 23.87
C MET A 331 -7.61 -49.20 23.96
N ASP A 332 -6.81 -50.18 24.36
CA ASP A 332 -5.34 -50.14 24.37
C ASP A 332 -4.78 -49.98 22.95
#